data_AF-A0AAE1XML0-F1
#
_entry.id   AF-A0AAE1XML0-F1
#
_cell.length_a   1.000
_cell.length_b   1.000
_cell.length_c   1.000
_cell.angle_alpha   90.00
_cell.angle_beta   90.00
_cell.angle_gamma   90.00
#
_symmetry.space_group_name_H-M   'P 1'
#
loop_
_entity.id
_entity.type
_entity.pdbx_description
1 polymer ?
#
loop_
_entity_poly.entity_id
_entity_poly.type
_entity_poly.pdbx_seq_one_letter_code
_entity_poly.pdbx_strand_id
1 'polypeptide(L)'
;MSVQGIAMLSVTTKLKTLKKTFRRMRKDVRDLAQNVSSAAKFLEEAQQLLYDFPHSEMIHLLEYMCRKVHNKALQQEIEMIRQRAKLSWLKEGDSCTKLFFQKVKAKHVRNRIYQIETREGVRLHGQ
;
A
#
# COMPACT_ATOMS: atom_id res chain seq x y z
N MET A 1 -12.45 12.53 18.77
CA MET A 1 -13.57 12.05 19.62
C MET A 1 -13.00 11.24 20.76
N SER A 2 -13.17 11.72 21.99
CA SER A 2 -12.90 10.91 23.18
C SER A 2 -14.06 9.91 23.33
N VAL A 3 -13.74 8.61 23.41
CA VAL A 3 -14.74 7.56 23.65
C VAL A 3 -14.55 7.10 25.10
N GLN A 4 -15.52 7.39 25.95
CA GLN A 4 -15.55 6.94 27.34
C GLN A 4 -15.95 5.45 27.46
N GLY A 5 -15.40 4.78 28.47
CA GLY A 5 -15.64 3.36 28.77
C GLY A 5 -14.35 2.53 28.80
N ILE A 6 -14.50 1.21 28.93
CA ILE A 6 -13.35 0.28 28.96
C ILE A 6 -12.56 0.31 27.64
N ALA A 7 -11.26 -0.01 27.70
CA ALA A 7 -10.36 0.06 26.55
C ALA A 7 -10.91 -0.64 25.30
N MET A 8 -11.50 -1.84 25.46
CA MET A 8 -12.10 -2.60 24.37
C MET A 8 -13.27 -1.86 23.69
N LEU A 9 -14.12 -1.17 24.46
CA LEU A 9 -15.21 -0.35 23.93
C LEU A 9 -14.67 0.87 23.17
N SER A 10 -13.62 1.51 23.71
CA SER A 10 -12.97 2.65 23.06
C SER A 10 -12.40 2.26 21.70
N VAL A 11 -11.67 1.14 21.62
CA VAL A 11 -11.08 0.63 20.38
C VAL A 11 -12.16 0.27 19.36
N THR A 12 -13.15 -0.55 19.75
CA THR A 12 -14.19 -1.02 18.82
C THR A 12 -15.05 0.13 18.28
N THR A 13 -15.37 1.12 19.12
CA THR A 13 -16.13 2.31 18.70
C THR A 13 -15.32 3.18 17.73
N LYS A 14 -14.03 3.41 17.99
CA LYS A 14 -13.14 4.14 17.07
C LYS A 14 -13.06 3.43 15.70
N LEU A 15 -12.91 2.11 15.70
CA LEU A 15 -12.89 1.31 14.45
C LEU A 15 -14.22 1.38 13.70
N LYS A 16 -15.37 1.32 14.40
CA LYS A 16 -16.71 1.49 13.79
C LYS A 16 -16.88 2.87 13.17
N THR A 17 -16.39 3.93 13.79
CA THR A 17 -16.42 5.29 13.24
C THR A 17 -15.59 5.37 11.96
N LEU A 18 -14.36 4.84 11.99
CA LEU A 18 -13.47 4.80 10.82
C LEU A 18 -14.06 4.03 9.64
N LYS A 19 -14.85 2.97 9.90
CA LYS A 19 -15.51 2.18 8.86
C LYS A 19 -16.35 3.04 7.90
N LYS A 20 -17.04 4.08 8.40
CA LYS A 20 -17.83 5.00 7.56
C LYS A 20 -16.92 5.82 6.64
N THR A 21 -15.84 6.37 7.20
CA THR A 21 -14.83 7.15 6.47
C THR A 21 -14.21 6.32 5.35
N PHE A 22 -13.77 5.08 5.65
CA PHE A 22 -13.19 4.20 4.64
C PHE A 22 -14.18 3.80 3.55
N ARG A 23 -15.46 3.62 3.87
CA ARG A 23 -16.50 3.37 2.85
C ARG A 23 -16.67 4.55 1.91
N ARG A 24 -16.61 5.78 2.41
CA ARG A 24 -16.65 7.00 1.58
C ARG A 24 -15.41 7.08 0.70
N MET A 25 -14.21 6.98 1.29
CA MET A 25 -12.95 6.98 0.54
C MET A 25 -12.94 5.92 -0.56
N ARG A 26 -13.49 4.72 -0.30
CA ARG A 26 -13.59 3.66 -1.32
C ARG A 26 -14.47 4.07 -2.51
N LYS A 27 -15.55 4.82 -2.28
CA LYS A 27 -16.42 5.31 -3.38
C LYS A 27 -15.68 6.32 -4.24
N ASP A 28 -14.92 7.21 -3.62
CA ASP A 28 -14.15 8.25 -4.32
C ASP A 28 -13.02 7.65 -5.20
N VAL A 29 -12.65 6.39 -4.96
CA VAL A 29 -11.54 5.66 -5.60
C VAL A 29 -12.05 4.50 -6.46
N ARG A 30 -13.36 4.42 -6.75
CA ARG A 30 -13.95 3.22 -7.38
C ARG A 30 -13.54 3.04 -8.85
N ASP A 31 -13.41 4.14 -9.58
CA ASP A 31 -13.29 4.12 -11.04
C ASP A 31 -11.94 4.69 -11.53
N LEU A 32 -10.85 4.39 -10.81
CA LEU A 32 -9.51 4.92 -11.15
C LEU A 32 -9.07 4.62 -12.58
N ALA A 33 -9.24 3.39 -13.05
CA ALA A 33 -8.87 3.00 -14.41
C ALA A 33 -9.68 3.76 -15.46
N GLN A 34 -10.98 3.97 -15.20
CA GLN A 34 -11.83 4.79 -16.07
C GLN A 34 -11.41 6.25 -16.04
N ASN A 35 -11.04 6.79 -14.87
CA ASN A 35 -10.55 8.16 -14.75
C ASN A 35 -9.24 8.36 -15.52
N VAL A 36 -8.31 7.40 -15.46
CA VAL A 36 -7.07 7.42 -16.24
C VAL A 36 -7.36 7.36 -17.74
N SER A 37 -8.24 6.45 -18.16
CA SER A 37 -8.67 6.30 -19.56
C SER A 37 -9.31 7.58 -20.09
N SER A 38 -10.26 8.16 -19.36
CA SER A 38 -10.91 9.41 -19.75
C SER A 38 -9.93 10.58 -19.80
N ALA A 39 -9.05 10.72 -18.80
CA ALA A 39 -8.05 11.79 -18.78
C ALA A 39 -7.00 11.64 -19.89
N ALA A 40 -6.66 10.40 -20.28
CA ALA A 40 -5.77 10.14 -21.41
C ALA A 40 -6.39 10.62 -22.73
N LYS A 41 -7.68 10.36 -22.96
CA LYS A 41 -8.40 10.84 -24.15
C LYS A 41 -8.43 12.36 -24.24
N PHE A 42 -8.76 13.05 -23.14
CA PHE A 42 -8.74 14.52 -23.12
C PHE A 42 -7.34 15.09 -23.36
N LEU A 43 -6.30 14.42 -22.86
CA LEU A 43 -4.92 14.82 -23.14
C LEU A 43 -4.57 14.62 -24.61
N GLU A 44 -4.95 13.49 -25.21
CA GLU A 44 -4.75 13.22 -26.63
C GLU A 44 -5.45 14.26 -27.51
N GLU A 45 -6.71 14.59 -27.21
CA GLU A 45 -7.46 15.66 -27.91
C GLU A 45 -6.76 17.03 -27.78
N ALA A 46 -6.28 17.39 -26.58
CA ALA A 46 -5.56 18.64 -26.37
C ALA A 46 -4.21 18.68 -27.11
N GLN A 47 -3.53 17.53 -27.22
CA GLN A 47 -2.29 17.40 -27.97
C GLN A 47 -2.50 17.52 -29.48
N GLN A 48 -3.61 16.98 -30.00
CA GLN A 48 -3.99 17.20 -31.41
C GLN A 48 -4.28 18.67 -31.69
N LEU A 49 -5.04 19.35 -30.82
CA LEU A 49 -5.28 20.78 -30.95
C LEU A 49 -3.98 21.60 -30.90
N LEU A 50 -3.03 21.19 -30.06
CA LEU A 50 -1.72 21.84 -29.98
C LEU A 50 -0.90 21.66 -31.26
N TYR A 51 -1.00 20.48 -31.89
CA TYR A 51 -0.38 20.23 -33.18
C TYR A 51 -0.97 21.11 -34.29
N ASP A 52 -2.30 21.26 -34.33
CA ASP A 52 -3.00 22.07 -35.32
C ASP A 52 -2.78 23.59 -35.11
N PHE A 53 -2.63 24.02 -33.86
CA PHE A 53 -2.52 25.44 -33.49
C PHE A 53 -1.30 25.71 -32.58
N PRO A 54 -0.06 25.54 -33.07
CA PRO A 54 1.15 25.51 -32.26
C PRO A 54 1.51 26.86 -31.61
N HIS A 55 0.98 27.98 -32.10
CA HIS A 55 1.26 29.32 -31.59
C HIS A 55 0.21 29.85 -30.61
N SER A 56 -0.84 29.07 -30.31
CA SER A 56 -1.91 29.48 -29.42
C SER A 56 -1.57 29.22 -27.96
N GLU A 57 -1.27 30.27 -27.20
CA GLU A 57 -0.96 30.18 -25.76
C GLU A 57 -2.10 29.52 -24.95
N MET A 58 -3.35 29.76 -25.35
CA MET A 58 -4.53 29.14 -24.72
C MET A 58 -4.53 27.61 -24.88
N ILE A 59 -4.08 27.11 -26.02
CA ILE A 59 -4.03 25.66 -26.29
C ILE A 59 -2.85 25.01 -25.57
N HIS A 60 -1.70 25.71 -25.46
CA HIS A 60 -0.60 25.30 -24.59
C HIS A 60 -1.06 25.16 -23.13
N LEU A 61 -1.83 26.14 -22.62
CA LEU A 61 -2.38 26.07 -21.27
C LEU A 61 -3.38 24.92 -21.10
N LEU A 62 -4.26 24.69 -22.09
CA LEU A 62 -5.20 23.58 -22.08
C LEU A 62 -4.47 22.23 -22.01
N GLU A 63 -3.48 22.01 -22.89
CA GLU A 63 -2.68 20.78 -22.91
C GLU A 63 -1.99 20.54 -21.56
N TYR A 64 -1.36 21.59 -21.01
CA TYR A 64 -0.71 21.51 -19.71
C TYR A 64 -1.69 21.09 -18.60
N MET A 65 -2.90 21.66 -18.60
CA MET A 65 -3.93 21.33 -17.62
C MET A 65 -4.44 19.89 -17.77
N CYS A 66 -4.70 19.44 -19.01
CA CYS A 66 -5.05 18.05 -19.31
C CYS A 66 -3.96 17.09 -18.83
N ARG A 67 -2.69 17.42 -19.10
CA ARG A 67 -1.52 16.61 -18.71
C ARG A 67 -1.43 16.49 -17.19
N LYS A 68 -1.64 17.60 -16.46
CA LYS A 68 -1.65 17.61 -15.00
C LYS A 68 -2.76 16.73 -14.43
N VAL A 69 -3.96 16.78 -15.01
CA VAL A 69 -5.10 15.92 -14.61
C VAL A 69 -4.80 14.45 -14.88
N HIS A 70 -4.28 14.12 -16.05
CA HIS A 70 -3.90 12.75 -16.41
C HIS A 70 -2.83 12.18 -15.47
N ASN A 71 -1.75 12.93 -15.22
CA ASN A 71 -0.68 12.52 -14.30
C ASN A 71 -1.22 12.27 -12.88
N LYS A 72 -2.13 13.11 -12.39
CA LYS A 72 -2.76 12.91 -11.08
C LYS A 72 -3.61 11.64 -11.04
N ALA A 73 -4.42 11.38 -12.07
CA ALA A 73 -5.22 10.16 -12.15
C ALA A 73 -4.33 8.91 -12.19
N LEU A 74 -3.25 8.94 -12.98
CA LEU A 74 -2.29 7.85 -13.09
C LEU A 74 -1.58 7.57 -11.75
N GLN A 75 -1.17 8.62 -11.04
CA GLN A 75 -0.56 8.48 -9.72
C GLN A 75 -1.52 7.78 -8.75
N GLN A 76 -2.80 8.15 -8.73
CA GLN A 76 -3.80 7.51 -7.86
C GLN A 76 -3.98 6.02 -8.20
N GLU A 77 -4.00 5.66 -9.48
CA GLU A 77 -4.07 4.26 -9.91
C GLU A 77 -2.85 3.45 -9.45
N ILE A 78 -1.65 3.99 -9.65
CA ILE A 78 -0.39 3.36 -9.21
C ILE A 78 -0.38 3.16 -7.69
N GLU A 79 -0.76 4.18 -6.92
CA GLU A 79 -0.84 4.10 -5.46
C GLU A 79 -1.81 3.00 -5.01
N MET A 80 -2.97 2.88 -5.67
CA MET A 80 -3.95 1.83 -5.38
C MET A 80 -3.41 0.43 -5.73
N ILE A 81 -2.72 0.27 -6.85
CA ILE A 81 -2.06 -0.99 -7.22
C ILE A 81 -1.03 -1.37 -6.16
N ARG A 82 -0.19 -0.42 -5.71
CA ARG A 82 0.79 -0.64 -4.63
C ARG A 82 0.12 -1.06 -3.32
N GLN A 83 -1.00 -0.42 -2.96
CA GLN A 83 -1.77 -0.81 -1.77
C GLN A 83 -2.32 -2.23 -1.88
N ARG A 84 -2.86 -2.62 -3.04
CA ARG A 84 -3.35 -3.99 -3.28
C ARG A 84 -2.22 -5.02 -3.22
N ALA A 85 -1.07 -4.72 -3.83
CA ALA A 85 0.12 -5.57 -3.75
C ALA A 85 0.59 -5.74 -2.30
N LYS A 86 0.64 -4.65 -1.51
CA LYS A 86 0.97 -4.71 -0.08
C LYS A 86 -0.03 -5.58 0.69
N LEU A 87 -1.32 -5.49 0.40
CA LEU A 87 -2.34 -6.33 1.04
C LEU A 87 -2.19 -7.80 0.67
N SER A 88 -1.92 -8.12 -0.60
CA SER A 88 -1.61 -9.50 -1.03
C SER A 88 -0.36 -10.01 -0.32
N TRP A 89 0.73 -9.22 -0.27
CA TRP A 89 1.93 -9.58 0.46
C TRP A 89 1.68 -9.79 1.95
N LEU A 90 0.91 -8.94 2.61
CA LEU A 90 0.57 -9.14 4.02
C LEU A 90 -0.26 -10.41 4.20
N LYS A 91 -1.25 -10.65 3.34
CA LYS A 91 -2.09 -11.85 3.41
C LYS A 91 -1.30 -13.13 3.17
N GLU A 92 -0.39 -13.13 2.20
CA GLU A 92 0.34 -14.32 1.75
C GLU A 92 1.67 -14.50 2.51
N GLY A 93 2.38 -13.41 2.79
CA GLY A 93 3.64 -13.39 3.51
C GLY A 93 3.50 -13.52 5.04
N ASP A 94 2.42 -13.01 5.63
CA ASP A 94 2.05 -13.30 7.03
C ASP A 94 1.15 -14.54 7.14
N SER A 95 1.05 -15.34 6.07
CA SER A 95 0.63 -16.72 6.23
C SER A 95 1.69 -17.38 7.11
N CYS A 96 1.46 -17.38 8.41
CA CYS A 96 2.14 -18.16 9.43
C CYS A 96 1.93 -19.66 9.13
N THR A 97 2.38 -20.09 7.95
CA THR A 97 2.10 -21.40 7.37
C THR A 97 2.78 -22.45 8.21
N LYS A 98 2.21 -23.66 8.21
CA LYS A 98 2.84 -24.82 8.83
C LYS A 98 4.29 -25.00 8.34
N LEU A 99 4.54 -24.75 7.05
CA LEU A 99 5.88 -24.82 6.45
C LEU A 99 6.83 -23.74 7.00
N PHE A 100 6.38 -22.49 7.16
CA PHE A 100 7.17 -21.43 7.79
C PHE A 100 7.59 -21.81 9.21
N PHE A 101 6.64 -22.22 10.06
CA PHE A 101 6.96 -22.62 11.44
C PHE A 101 7.82 -23.89 11.50
N GLN A 102 7.65 -24.83 10.58
CA GLN A 102 8.54 -25.99 10.47
C GLN A 102 9.97 -25.57 10.13
N LYS A 103 10.16 -24.64 9.19
CA LYS A 103 11.49 -24.10 8.86
C LYS A 103 12.10 -23.31 10.03
N VAL A 104 11.30 -22.52 10.75
CA VAL A 104 11.76 -21.80 11.96
C VAL A 104 12.17 -22.78 13.05
N LYS A 105 11.36 -23.81 13.34
CA LYS A 105 11.72 -24.88 14.29
C LYS A 105 13.00 -25.59 13.88
N ALA A 106 13.15 -25.98 12.62
CA ALA A 106 14.36 -26.63 12.12
C ALA A 106 15.60 -25.73 12.27
N LYS A 107 15.47 -24.42 12.01
CA LYS A 107 16.54 -23.44 12.24
C LYS A 107 16.89 -23.32 13.72
N HIS A 108 15.90 -23.25 14.61
CA HIS A 108 16.15 -23.21 16.06
C HIS A 108 16.85 -24.46 16.57
N VAL A 109 16.44 -25.64 16.12
CA VAL A 109 17.12 -26.90 16.48
C VAL A 109 18.56 -26.90 15.98
N ARG A 110 18.79 -26.54 14.71
CA ARG A 110 20.14 -26.49 14.12
C ARG A 110 21.05 -25.49 14.84
N ASN A 111 20.51 -24.35 15.22
CA ASN A 111 21.26 -23.27 15.87
C ASN A 111 21.25 -23.40 17.40
N ARG A 112 20.76 -24.51 17.96
CA ARG A 112 20.75 -24.72 19.41
C ARG A 112 22.19 -24.87 19.88
N ILE A 113 22.62 -23.97 20.75
CA ILE A 113 23.93 -24.03 21.40
C ILE A 113 23.78 -24.97 22.60
N TYR A 114 24.41 -26.14 22.53
CA TYR A 114 24.36 -27.16 23.58
C TYR A 114 25.39 -26.93 24.69
N GLN A 115 26.50 -26.27 24.36
CA GLN A 115 27.59 -26.07 25.28
C GLN A 115 28.36 -24.81 24.90
N ILE A 116 28.80 -24.07 25.91
CA ILE A 116 29.65 -22.90 25.77
C ILE A 116 30.89 -23.14 26.64
N GLU A 117 32.08 -22.91 26.09
CA GLU A 117 33.32 -23.00 26.85
C GLU A 117 33.79 -21.59 27.23
N THR A 118 34.06 -21.38 28.53
CA THR A 118 34.57 -20.10 29.03
C THR A 118 36.08 -20.00 28.76
N ARG A 119 36.63 -18.79 28.88
CA ARG A 119 38.08 -18.55 28.71
C ARG A 119 38.96 -19.32 29.71
N GLU A 120 38.36 -19.80 30.79
CA GLU A 120 38.99 -20.59 31.85
C GLU A 120 38.92 -22.11 31.57
N GLY A 121 38.39 -22.51 30.41
CA GLY A 121 38.25 -23.92 30.01
C GLY A 121 37.04 -24.63 30.64
N VAL A 122 36.16 -23.91 31.35
CA VAL A 122 34.96 -24.49 31.96
C VAL A 122 33.86 -24.60 30.92
N ARG A 123 33.28 -25.80 30.79
CA ARG A 123 32.21 -26.10 29.85
C ARG A 123 30.84 -25.97 30.53
N LEU A 124 30.04 -25.02 30.06
CA LEU A 124 28.69 -24.78 30.52
C LEU A 124 27.71 -25.39 29.51
N HIS A 125 26.91 -26.37 29.95
CA HIS A 125 25.86 -26.96 29.13
C HIS A 125 24.59 -26.11 29.16
N GLY A 126 24.00 -25.84 27.99
CA GLY A 126 22.68 -25.23 27.89
C GLY A 126 21.59 -26.29 28.12
N GLN A 127 20.63 -26.01 29.02
CA GLN A 127 19.47 -26.89 29.27
C GLN A 127 18.57 -27.04 28.04
#